data_AF-A0AA43M9C3-F1
#
_entry.id   AF-A0AA43M9C3-F1
#
_cell.length_a   1.000
_cell.length_b   1.000
_cell.length_c   1.000
_cell.angle_alpha   90.00
_cell.angle_beta   90.00
_cell.angle_gamma   90.00
#
_symmetry.space_group_name_H-M   'P 1'
#
loop_
_entity.id
_entity.type
_entity.pdbx_description
1 polymer ?
#
loop_
_entity_poly.entity_id
_entity_poly.type
_entity_poly.pdbx_seq_one_letter_code
_entity_poly.pdbx_strand_id
1 'polypeptide(L)'
;MMAQQLRALEGRRNELQMQAAHERVQLAIHFEPLEKPLAWADKGIGAISFIKNTPILWTGTFALLAHYKPKIASKALAVGWGAMKLLKTTKNFI
;
A
#
# COMPACT_ATOMS: atom_id res chain seq x y z
N MET A 1 -31.39 27.61 9.50
CA MET A 1 -31.54 26.49 8.54
C MET A 1 -30.25 25.68 8.36
N MET A 2 -29.11 26.27 7.98
CA MET A 2 -27.84 25.52 7.78
C MET A 2 -27.37 24.71 9.00
N ALA A 3 -27.42 25.29 10.20
CA ALA A 3 -27.00 24.62 11.43
C ALA A 3 -27.87 23.40 11.83
N GLN A 4 -29.09 23.32 11.32
CA GLN A 4 -30.03 22.23 11.59
C GLN A 4 -29.85 21.10 10.57
N GLN A 5 -29.52 21.44 9.32
CA GLN A 5 -29.11 20.50 8.28
C GLN A 5 -27.77 19.83 8.63
N LEU A 6 -26.80 20.58 9.16
CA LEU A 6 -25.52 20.04 9.65
C LEU A 6 -25.72 18.99 10.75
N ARG A 7 -26.58 19.27 11.75
CA ARG A 7 -26.90 18.31 12.81
C ARG A 7 -27.61 17.05 12.28
N ALA A 8 -28.53 17.21 11.34
CA ALA A 8 -29.19 16.07 10.70
C ALA A 8 -28.20 15.22 9.88
N LEU A 9 -27.22 15.86 9.24
CA LEU A 9 -26.16 15.19 8.49
C LEU A 9 -25.20 14.43 9.42
N GLU A 10 -24.84 15.02 10.56
CA GLU A 10 -24.02 14.37 11.59
C GLU A 10 -24.73 13.15 12.19
N GLY A 11 -26.03 13.26 12.48
CA GLY A 11 -26.84 12.11 12.93
C GLY A 11 -26.81 10.95 11.93
N ARG A 12 -27.11 11.23 10.66
CA ARG A 12 -27.03 10.23 9.58
C ARG A 12 -25.62 9.68 9.39
N ARG A 13 -24.59 10.53 9.50
CA ARG A 13 -23.19 10.09 9.41
C ARG A 13 -22.86 9.10 10.51
N ASN A 14 -23.29 9.35 11.75
CA ASN A 14 -23.07 8.42 12.86
C ASN A 14 -23.79 7.09 12.62
N GLU A 15 -25.05 7.12 12.18
CA GLU A 15 -25.81 5.92 11.84
C GLU A 15 -25.10 5.08 10.76
N LEU A 16 -24.66 5.73 9.68
CA LEU A 16 -23.92 5.09 8.60
C LEU A 16 -22.55 4.57 9.06
N GLN A 17 -21.86 5.28 9.94
CA GLN A 17 -20.58 4.83 10.51
C GLN A 17 -20.76 3.58 11.39
N MET A 18 -21.84 3.50 12.17
CA MET A 18 -22.17 2.31 12.95
C MET A 18 -22.50 1.12 12.05
N GLN A 19 -23.31 1.32 11.00
CA GLN A 19 -23.62 0.27 10.02
C GLN A 19 -22.36 -0.23 9.31
N ALA A 20 -21.54 0.69 8.81
CA ALA A 20 -20.28 0.33 8.16
C ALA A 20 -19.29 -0.38 9.10
N ALA A 21 -19.28 -0.04 10.39
CA ALA A 21 -18.47 -0.75 11.38
C ALA A 21 -18.97 -2.20 11.56
N HIS A 22 -20.29 -2.40 11.62
CA HIS A 22 -20.87 -3.74 11.72
C HIS A 22 -20.59 -4.59 10.48
N GLU A 23 -20.74 -4.00 9.28
CA GLU A 23 -20.43 -4.66 8.01
C GLU A 23 -18.94 -5.02 7.89
N ARG A 24 -18.03 -4.15 8.32
CA ARG A 24 -16.59 -4.45 8.34
C ARG A 24 -16.26 -5.65 9.22
N VAL A 25 -16.92 -5.80 10.37
CA VAL A 25 -16.74 -6.97 11.24
C VAL A 25 -17.24 -8.23 10.54
N GLN A 26 -18.41 -8.18 9.87
CA GLN A 26 -18.91 -9.32 9.12
C GLN A 26 -18.01 -9.69 7.93
N LEU A 27 -17.47 -8.69 7.23
CA LEU A 27 -16.51 -8.91 6.15
C LEU A 27 -15.19 -9.49 6.70
N ALA A 28 -14.68 -9.00 7.82
CA ALA A 28 -13.43 -9.51 8.41
C ALA A 28 -13.47 -11.03 8.68
N ILE A 29 -14.63 -11.56 9.11
CA ILE A 29 -14.82 -13.01 9.33
C ILE A 29 -14.57 -13.81 8.03
N HIS A 30 -14.99 -13.29 6.88
CA HIS A 30 -14.80 -13.96 5.60
C HIS A 30 -13.43 -13.71 4.96
N PHE A 31 -12.75 -12.64 5.39
CA PHE A 31 -11.46 -12.22 4.86
C PHE A 31 -10.27 -12.55 5.77
N GLU A 32 -10.47 -13.23 6.90
CA GLU A 32 -9.42 -13.66 7.84
C GLU A 32 -8.19 -14.32 7.14
N PRO A 33 -8.37 -15.19 6.12
CA PRO A 33 -7.25 -15.78 5.39
C PRO A 33 -6.49 -14.77 4.49
N LEU A 34 -7.18 -13.72 4.06
CA LEU A 34 -6.69 -12.68 3.14
C LEU A 34 -6.17 -11.44 3.88
N GLU A 35 -6.37 -11.32 5.19
CA GLU A 35 -5.86 -10.19 5.98
C GLU A 35 -4.33 -10.08 5.92
N LYS A 36 -3.61 -11.20 6.03
CA LYS A 36 -2.14 -11.21 5.96
C LYS A 36 -1.60 -10.74 4.60
N PRO A 37 -2.06 -11.26 3.45
CA PRO A 37 -1.58 -10.76 2.16
C PRO A 37 -2.02 -9.30 1.89
N LEU A 38 -3.23 -8.89 2.28
CA LEU A 38 -3.65 -7.49 2.14
C LEU A 38 -2.84 -6.54 3.02
N ALA A 39 -2.54 -6.92 4.26
CA ALA A 39 -1.68 -6.13 5.14
C ALA A 39 -0.26 -6.00 4.57
N TRP A 40 0.23 -7.01 3.83
CA TRP A 40 1.51 -6.92 3.14
C TRP A 40 1.46 -5.96 1.94
N ALA A 41 0.35 -5.95 1.19
CA ALA A 41 0.13 -5.00 0.11
C ALA A 41 0.08 -3.55 0.64
N ASP A 42 -0.66 -3.30 1.73
CA ASP A 42 -0.76 -1.99 2.37
C ASP A 42 0.60 -1.50 2.89
N LYS A 43 1.35 -2.38 3.59
CA LYS A 43 2.73 -2.09 3.98
C LYS A 43 3.65 -1.82 2.78
N GLY A 44 3.44 -2.51 1.66
CA GLY A 44 4.15 -2.29 0.41
C GLY A 44 3.92 -0.89 -0.16
N ILE A 45 2.67 -0.41 -0.16
CA ILE A 45 2.34 0.96 -0.58
C ILE A 45 3.03 1.98 0.34
N GLY A 46 3.01 1.73 1.65
CA GLY A 46 3.73 2.55 2.63
C GLY A 46 5.24 2.61 2.36
N ALA A 47 5.86 1.47 2.06
CA ALA A 47 7.28 1.38 1.74
C ALA A 47 7.62 2.15 0.45
N ILE A 48 6.80 2.03 -0.60
CA ILE A 48 6.98 2.78 -1.86
C ILE A 48 6.87 4.28 -1.62
N SER A 49 5.87 4.71 -0.84
CA SER A 49 5.68 6.11 -0.46
C SER A 49 6.87 6.65 0.33
N PHE A 50 7.41 5.87 1.27
CA PHE A 50 8.60 6.23 2.03
C PHE A 50 9.83 6.43 1.13
N ILE A 51 10.08 5.50 0.20
CA ILE A 51 11.18 5.61 -0.76
C ILE A 51 11.01 6.86 -1.63
N LYS A 52 9.77 7.13 -2.10
CA LYS A 52 9.47 8.30 -2.93
C LYS A 52 9.67 9.62 -2.19
N ASN A 53 9.33 9.68 -0.91
CA ASN A 53 9.45 10.87 -0.08
C ASN A 53 10.86 11.09 0.46
N THR A 54 11.68 10.05 0.53
CA THR A 54 13.06 10.11 1.06
C THR A 54 14.10 9.55 0.09
N PRO A 55 14.22 10.14 -1.12
CA PRO A 55 15.06 9.58 -2.18
C PRO A 55 16.55 9.55 -1.78
N ILE A 56 17.04 10.57 -1.08
CA ILE A 56 18.46 10.70 -0.70
C ILE A 56 18.89 9.60 0.28
N LEU A 57 18.01 9.20 1.20
CA LEU A 57 18.33 8.17 2.20
C LEU A 57 18.48 6.81 1.54
N TRP A 58 17.56 6.48 0.63
CA TRP A 58 17.54 5.18 -0.06
C TRP A 58 18.61 5.07 -1.15
N THR A 59 18.88 6.15 -1.89
CA THR A 59 19.98 6.14 -2.87
C THR A 59 21.33 6.05 -2.18
N GLY A 60 21.53 6.73 -1.05
CA GLY A 60 22.74 6.63 -0.24
C GLY A 60 22.96 5.23 0.33
N THR A 61 21.92 4.62 0.93
CA THR A 61 22.03 3.23 1.42
C THR A 61 22.27 2.24 0.28
N PHE A 62 21.64 2.42 -0.88
CA PHE A 62 21.90 1.58 -2.04
C PHE A 62 23.31 1.77 -2.61
N ALA A 63 23.83 3.00 -2.64
CA ALA A 63 25.19 3.28 -3.08
C ALA A 63 26.22 2.61 -2.18
N LEU A 64 26.03 2.68 -0.85
CA LEU A 64 26.86 1.94 0.11
C LEU A 64 26.75 0.43 -0.13
N LEU A 65 25.54 -0.10 -0.27
CA LEU A 65 25.34 -1.54 -0.53
C LEU A 65 26.01 -2.00 -1.82
N ALA A 66 25.92 -1.20 -2.89
CA ALA A 66 26.56 -1.47 -4.17
C ALA A 66 28.09 -1.43 -4.05
N HIS A 67 28.62 -0.52 -3.23
CA HIS A 67 30.06 -0.42 -2.98
C HIS A 67 30.59 -1.61 -2.16
N TYR A 68 29.89 -2.01 -1.10
CA TYR A 68 30.34 -3.07 -0.19
C TYR A 68 30.02 -4.49 -0.67
N LYS A 69 28.88 -4.69 -1.35
CA LYS A 69 28.41 -6.02 -1.80
C LYS A 69 27.81 -5.93 -3.22
N PRO A 70 28.65 -5.66 -4.24
CA PRO A 70 28.19 -5.45 -5.61
C PRO A 70 27.44 -6.66 -6.20
N LYS A 71 27.83 -7.89 -5.81
CA LYS A 71 27.16 -9.14 -6.26
C LYS A 71 25.72 -9.27 -5.75
N ILE A 72 25.40 -8.68 -4.61
CA ILE A 72 24.04 -8.72 -4.04
C ILE A 72 23.20 -7.62 -4.68
N ALA A 73 23.79 -6.43 -4.84
CA ALA A 73 23.14 -5.32 -5.52
C ALA A 73 22.77 -5.67 -6.98
N SER A 74 23.67 -6.33 -7.72
CA SER A 74 23.40 -6.75 -9.10
C SER A 74 22.29 -7.79 -9.21
N LYS A 75 22.23 -8.76 -8.26
CA LYS A 75 21.11 -9.72 -8.19
C LYS A 75 19.79 -9.03 -7.87
N ALA A 76 19.76 -8.10 -6.92
CA ALA A 76 18.57 -7.33 -6.60
C ALA A 76 18.06 -6.52 -7.81
N LEU A 77 18.98 -5.89 -8.54
CA LEU A 77 18.67 -5.19 -9.80
C LEU A 77 18.12 -6.13 -10.88
N ALA A 78 18.72 -7.31 -11.06
CA ALA A 78 18.26 -8.29 -12.04
C ALA A 78 16.84 -8.80 -11.74
N VAL A 79 16.55 -9.08 -10.47
CA VAL A 79 15.20 -9.46 -10.01
C VAL A 79 14.21 -8.30 -10.20
N GLY A 80 14.59 -7.09 -9.82
CA GLY A 80 13.78 -5.88 -10.02
C GLY A 80 13.48 -5.62 -11.51
N TRP A 81 14.45 -5.83 -12.39
CA TRP A 81 14.27 -5.71 -13.84
C TRP A 81 13.33 -6.78 -14.40
N GLY A 82 13.46 -8.03 -13.91
CA GLY A 82 12.54 -9.12 -14.26
C GLY A 82 11.09 -8.81 -13.88
N ALA A 83 10.86 -8.33 -12.65
CA ALA A 83 9.54 -7.91 -12.20
C ALA A 83 8.98 -6.74 -13.03
N MET A 84 9.81 -5.75 -13.36
CA MET A 84 9.42 -4.61 -14.21
C MET A 84 9.02 -5.06 -15.63
N LYS A 85 9.71 -6.06 -16.18
CA LYS A 85 9.36 -6.64 -17.48
C LYS A 85 7.99 -7.30 -17.44
N LEU A 86 7.71 -8.11 -16.41
CA LEU A 86 6.39 -8.74 -16.22
C LEU A 86 5.27 -7.71 -16.06
N LEU A 87 5.51 -6.64 -15.31
CA LEU A 87 4.56 -5.53 -15.14
C LEU A 87 4.30 -4.79 -16.47
N LYS A 88 5.35 -4.52 -17.25
CA LYS A 88 5.20 -3.89 -18.57
C LYS A 88 4.48 -4.82 -19.56
N THR A 89 4.76 -6.12 -19.52
CA THR A 89 4.11 -7.11 -20.38
C THR A 89 2.63 -7.21 -20.06
N THR A 90 2.24 -7.29 -18.79
CA THR A 90 0.82 -7.33 -18.38
C THR A 90 0.06 -6.05 -18.75
N LYS A 91 0.72 -4.87 -18.68
CA LYS A 91 0.16 -3.61 -19.16
C LYS A 91 -0.11 -3.57 -20.68
N ASN A 92 0.54 -4.42 -21.47
CA ASN A 92 0.29 -4.51 -22.91
C ASN A 92 -0.85 -5.49 -23.26
N PHE A 93 -1.32 -6.28 -22.29
CA PHE A 93 -2.41 -7.26 -22.46
C PHE A 93 -3.75 -6.79 -21.87
N ILE A 94 -3.78 -5.57 -21.32
CA ILE A 94 -4.98 -4.83 -20.88
C ILE A 94 -5.11 -3.64 -21.82
#